data_AF-A0A497DDX3-F1
#
_entry.id   AF-A0A497DDX3-F1
#
_cell.length_a   1.000
_cell.length_b   1.000
_cell.length_c   1.000
_cell.angle_alpha   90.00
_cell.angle_beta   90.00
_cell.angle_gamma   90.00
#
_symmetry.space_group_name_H-M   'P 1'
#
loop_
_entity.id
_entity.type
_entity.pdbx_description
1 polymer ?
#
loop_
_entity_poly.entity_id
_entity_poly.type
_entity_poly.pdbx_seq_one_letter_code
_entity_poly.pdbx_strand_id
1 'polypeptide(L)'
;MKRSILITGLLFLTYILSAQYAEDALRYSQIYYQGTARSMAVGGAFGTLGGDFSTLSTNPGGIGIYRTSEILGTLSFTPRKVTSLYNGTVADNNSFVMSFNNFGYVNAKRIGRGGKGWKYFQFALGMNRLNNFNTNTFTQGINNKSSRIDAYLDEALDYLDGGGDLDNLTNYDPFYIGPAWETYLLDTLTFDGTTYLVSPVPPGGLMQSQAVETHGSTNEWFVSAGANFNDILYIGATLGLPYTRYLRTTTYFETDIADTIATFDNWSVTEDLYTRGMGVNFKIGAIVRPVDWLRIGAAFHTPTYYWGMRDTWSTYTTSDVFALSTDAWVTPDFDNYASVIGEYKYKLTTPMRIIGDLGIVIKEIGFISGEYEYVNYTSAKFKANDYDFYNENQDIKTYFKATHNFRVGTEWRVSRISFRGGYALYASPYKNNLNDGSRQSYSGGLGYRGDNFALDVAYVYSKSSEDYYLYIYDDMNPVKNKLSESSIVLTFKYLFK
;
A
#
# COMPACT_ATOMS: atom_id res chain seq x y z
N MET A 1 -39.35 9.20 15.20
CA MET A 1 -38.35 8.30 15.82
C MET A 1 -38.01 7.16 14.84
N LYS A 2 -37.44 7.47 13.67
CA LYS A 2 -37.12 6.51 12.59
C LYS A 2 -35.72 6.74 11.98
N ARG A 3 -34.77 7.23 12.78
CA ARG A 3 -33.38 7.50 12.35
C ARG A 3 -32.32 6.87 13.26
N SER A 4 -32.75 5.99 14.17
CA SER A 4 -31.90 5.44 15.23
C SER A 4 -31.62 3.94 15.07
N ILE A 5 -32.17 3.28 14.05
CA ILE A 5 -32.06 1.82 13.85
C ILE A 5 -30.98 1.46 12.80
N LEU A 6 -30.54 2.42 11.99
CA LEU A 6 -29.48 2.24 10.98
C LEU A 6 -28.04 2.21 11.55
N ILE A 7 -27.88 2.39 12.87
CA ILE A 7 -26.56 2.49 13.52
C ILE A 7 -26.27 1.26 14.40
N THR A 8 -27.27 0.43 14.70
CA THR A 8 -27.08 -0.71 15.62
C THR A 8 -26.60 -1.98 14.90
N GLY A 9 -26.89 -2.14 13.60
CA GLY A 9 -26.35 -3.24 12.78
C GLY A 9 -24.86 -3.10 12.44
N LEU A 10 -24.31 -1.88 12.48
CA LEU A 10 -22.88 -1.62 12.25
C LEU A 10 -22.00 -1.95 13.48
N LEU A 11 -22.59 -2.25 14.64
CA LEU A 11 -21.86 -2.37 15.91
C LEU A 11 -21.41 -3.79 16.27
N PHE A 12 -21.81 -4.82 15.51
CA PHE A 12 -21.40 -6.21 15.78
C PHE A 12 -20.34 -6.79 14.81
N LEU A 13 -19.92 -6.03 13.78
CA LEU A 13 -18.82 -6.41 12.87
C LEU A 13 -17.38 -6.31 13.48
N THR A 14 -17.26 -6.20 14.81
CA THR A 14 -16.07 -5.60 15.46
C THR A 14 -14.92 -6.54 15.82
N TYR A 15 -14.97 -7.83 15.46
CA TYR A 15 -13.82 -8.72 15.68
C TYR A 15 -13.08 -9.10 14.40
N ILE A 16 -13.75 -9.12 13.24
CA ILE A 16 -13.18 -9.69 12.01
C ILE A 16 -12.75 -8.61 11.00
N LEU A 17 -13.41 -7.45 10.97
CA LEU A 17 -12.97 -6.28 10.18
C LEU A 17 -11.74 -5.56 10.77
N SER A 18 -11.41 -5.81 12.04
CA SER A 18 -10.43 -5.04 12.81
C SER A 18 -8.98 -5.23 12.31
N ALA A 19 -8.65 -6.42 11.77
CA ALA A 19 -7.35 -6.70 11.15
C ALA A 19 -7.16 -5.95 9.82
N GLN A 20 -8.22 -5.83 9.01
CA GLN A 20 -8.17 -5.22 7.68
C GLN A 20 -7.92 -3.71 7.76
N TYR A 21 -8.52 -3.02 8.73
CA TYR A 21 -8.29 -1.59 8.95
C TYR A 21 -6.86 -1.28 9.42
N ALA A 22 -6.27 -2.13 10.26
CA ALA A 22 -4.87 -1.97 10.67
C ALA A 22 -3.93 -2.07 9.45
N GLU A 23 -4.16 -3.03 8.55
CA GLU A 23 -3.41 -3.14 7.30
C GLU A 23 -3.59 -1.93 6.38
N ASP A 24 -4.79 -1.34 6.32
CA ASP A 24 -5.02 -0.12 5.55
C ASP A 24 -4.22 1.06 6.10
N ALA A 25 -4.18 1.24 7.43
CA ALA A 25 -3.33 2.24 8.07
C ALA A 25 -1.85 2.04 7.70
N LEU A 26 -1.38 0.79 7.68
CA LEU A 26 -0.03 0.46 7.27
C LEU A 26 0.19 0.74 5.77
N ARG A 27 -0.71 0.31 4.89
CA ARG A 27 -0.64 0.47 3.43
C ARG A 27 -0.45 1.92 3.02
N TYR A 28 -1.23 2.83 3.61
CA TYR A 28 -1.13 4.27 3.34
C TYR A 28 0.01 4.96 4.11
N SER A 29 0.60 4.28 5.09
CA SER A 29 1.77 4.74 5.83
C SER A 29 3.10 4.22 5.25
N GLN A 30 3.11 3.19 4.43
CA GLN A 30 4.34 2.69 3.83
C GLN A 30 4.76 3.58 2.65
N ILE A 31 6.03 3.97 2.65
CA ILE A 31 6.65 4.77 1.59
C ILE A 31 7.89 4.01 1.15
N TYR A 32 7.89 3.57 -0.10
CA TYR A 32 9.05 2.96 -0.73
C TYR A 32 9.73 4.01 -1.61
N TYR A 33 11.06 3.97 -1.71
CA TYR A 33 11.80 4.98 -2.46
C TYR A 33 11.33 4.91 -3.92
N GLN A 34 10.73 5.99 -4.38
CA GLN A 34 10.33 6.22 -5.76
C GLN A 34 10.80 7.62 -6.11
N GLY A 35 11.42 7.74 -7.27
CA GLY A 35 12.17 8.94 -7.58
C GLY A 35 12.78 8.91 -8.97
N THR A 36 13.74 9.81 -9.19
CA THR A 36 14.54 9.86 -10.40
C THR A 36 15.33 8.57 -10.55
N ALA A 37 15.64 8.17 -11.78
CA ALA A 37 16.51 7.04 -12.06
C ALA A 37 17.85 7.17 -11.32
N ARG A 38 18.40 8.39 -11.23
CA ARG A 38 19.62 8.65 -10.46
C ARG A 38 19.50 8.27 -8.98
N SER A 39 18.42 8.69 -8.30
CA SER A 39 18.18 8.37 -6.89
C SER A 39 17.86 6.88 -6.70
N MET A 40 17.02 6.32 -7.57
CA MET A 40 16.64 4.90 -7.55
C MET A 40 17.85 3.97 -7.74
N ALA A 41 18.79 4.33 -8.63
CA ALA A 41 19.98 3.55 -8.93
C ALA A 41 20.96 3.41 -7.76
N VAL A 42 20.85 4.27 -6.74
CA VAL A 42 21.65 4.22 -5.51
C VAL A 42 20.84 3.77 -4.30
N GLY A 43 19.71 3.10 -4.52
CA GLY A 43 18.87 2.54 -3.47
C GLY A 43 18.11 3.59 -2.66
N GLY A 44 17.97 4.80 -3.19
CA GLY A 44 17.36 5.93 -2.49
C GLY A 44 18.26 6.60 -1.45
N ALA A 45 19.49 6.12 -1.23
CA ALA A 45 20.46 6.69 -0.30
C ALA A 45 21.08 8.01 -0.83
N PHE A 46 20.25 9.03 -1.09
CA PHE A 46 20.68 10.26 -1.76
C PHE A 46 20.45 11.52 -0.90
N GLY A 47 19.97 11.39 0.34
CA GLY A 47 19.61 12.51 1.22
C GLY A 47 20.72 13.55 1.42
N THR A 48 21.94 13.13 1.77
CA THR A 48 23.12 14.03 1.94
C THR A 48 23.73 14.54 0.63
N LEU A 49 23.49 13.83 -0.46
CA LEU A 49 24.08 14.13 -1.76
C LEU A 49 23.35 15.31 -2.40
N GLY A 50 22.01 15.34 -2.28
CA GLY A 50 21.13 16.40 -2.75
C GLY A 50 21.38 16.82 -4.20
N GLY A 51 20.78 17.92 -4.63
CA GLY A 51 20.82 18.29 -6.05
C GLY A 51 20.16 17.23 -6.95
N ASP A 52 19.18 16.49 -6.41
CA ASP A 52 18.27 15.62 -7.13
C ASP A 52 16.84 15.84 -6.64
N PHE A 53 15.88 15.81 -7.55
CA PHE A 53 14.51 16.21 -7.29
C PHE A 53 13.80 15.32 -6.27
N SER A 54 14.21 14.05 -6.19
CA SER A 54 13.60 13.12 -5.25
C SER A 54 13.97 13.41 -3.80
N THR A 55 15.10 14.08 -3.54
CA THR A 55 15.47 14.43 -2.17
C THR A 55 14.54 15.46 -1.56
N LEU A 56 13.79 16.20 -2.37
CA LEU A 56 12.83 17.20 -1.89
C LEU A 56 11.69 16.57 -1.08
N SER A 57 11.40 15.28 -1.30
CA SER A 57 10.44 14.49 -0.52
C SER A 57 11.08 13.64 0.59
N THR A 58 12.42 13.53 0.66
CA THR A 58 13.13 12.79 1.71
C THR A 58 13.95 13.71 2.62
N ASN A 59 15.03 14.33 2.15
CA ASN A 59 15.76 15.36 2.87
C ASN A 59 15.70 16.70 2.10
N PRO A 60 14.74 17.60 2.45
CA PRO A 60 14.59 18.89 1.79
C PRO A 60 15.85 19.77 1.81
N GLY A 61 16.79 19.55 2.74
CA GLY A 61 18.10 20.22 2.74
C GLY A 61 18.86 20.04 1.44
N GLY A 62 18.60 18.96 0.70
CA GLY A 62 19.16 18.69 -0.62
C GLY A 62 18.82 19.74 -1.68
N ILE A 63 17.75 20.53 -1.50
CA ILE A 63 17.43 21.63 -2.43
C ILE A 63 18.51 22.72 -2.43
N GLY A 64 19.15 22.96 -1.27
CA GLY A 64 20.18 23.98 -1.11
C GLY A 64 21.42 23.70 -1.98
N ILE A 65 21.60 22.47 -2.44
CA ILE A 65 22.76 22.04 -3.24
C ILE A 65 22.61 22.45 -4.70
N TYR A 66 21.40 22.71 -5.19
CA TYR A 66 21.16 23.13 -6.57
C TYR A 66 21.86 24.45 -6.88
N ARG A 67 22.60 24.48 -8.00
CA ARG A 67 23.27 25.68 -8.54
C ARG A 67 22.74 26.11 -9.91
N THR A 68 21.94 25.25 -10.53
CA THR A 68 21.34 25.43 -11.86
C THR A 68 19.86 25.09 -11.74
N SER A 69 19.05 25.78 -12.52
CA SER A 69 17.63 25.48 -12.63
C SER A 69 17.44 24.24 -13.50
N GLU A 70 16.41 23.44 -13.22
CA GLU A 70 16.10 22.26 -14.02
C GLU A 70 14.60 22.01 -14.16
N ILE A 71 14.23 21.42 -15.29
CA ILE A 71 12.95 20.75 -15.50
C ILE A 71 13.24 19.28 -15.72
N LEU A 72 12.44 18.41 -15.14
CA LEU A 72 12.62 16.98 -15.29
C LEU A 72 11.30 16.21 -15.33
N GLY A 73 11.39 15.00 -15.88
CA GLY A 73 10.35 14.00 -15.83
C GLY A 73 10.96 12.61 -15.72
N THR A 74 10.29 11.73 -14.99
CA THR A 74 10.71 10.34 -14.83
C THR A 74 9.56 9.38 -15.12
N LEU A 75 9.83 8.43 -16.00
CA LEU A 75 8.96 7.32 -16.34
C LEU A 75 9.51 6.03 -15.72
N SER A 76 8.63 5.12 -15.34
CA SER A 76 8.97 3.78 -14.89
C SER A 76 8.10 2.72 -15.57
N PHE A 77 8.71 1.56 -15.80
CA PHE A 77 8.09 0.35 -16.33
C PHE A 77 8.39 -0.78 -15.36
N THR A 78 7.34 -1.36 -14.80
CA THR A 78 7.44 -2.20 -13.61
C THR A 78 6.66 -3.49 -13.80
N PRO A 79 7.26 -4.52 -14.43
CA PRO A 79 6.78 -5.89 -14.30
C PRO A 79 6.87 -6.36 -12.83
N ARG A 80 5.79 -6.99 -12.39
CA ARG A 80 5.62 -7.60 -11.07
C ARG A 80 5.23 -9.05 -11.26
N LYS A 81 5.75 -9.92 -10.38
CA LYS A 81 5.36 -11.32 -10.27
C LYS A 81 5.02 -11.61 -8.82
N VAL A 82 3.86 -12.23 -8.60
CA VAL A 82 3.44 -12.79 -7.32
C VAL A 82 3.39 -14.31 -7.46
N THR A 83 4.10 -15.01 -6.59
CA THR A 83 4.00 -16.47 -6.46
C THR A 83 3.28 -16.78 -5.15
N SER A 84 2.15 -17.45 -5.23
CA SER A 84 1.30 -17.80 -4.09
C SER A 84 1.38 -19.31 -3.84
N LEU A 85 1.63 -19.70 -2.59
CA LEU A 85 1.58 -21.10 -2.14
C LEU A 85 0.42 -21.25 -1.16
N TYR A 86 -0.56 -22.07 -1.52
CA TYR A 86 -1.74 -22.36 -0.68
C TYR A 86 -2.05 -23.85 -0.70
N ASN A 87 -2.13 -24.48 0.48
CA ASN A 87 -2.39 -25.91 0.66
C ASN A 87 -1.58 -26.84 -0.27
N GLY A 88 -0.31 -26.49 -0.52
CA GLY A 88 0.61 -27.26 -1.37
C GLY A 88 0.56 -26.93 -2.86
N THR A 89 -0.41 -26.13 -3.30
CA THR A 89 -0.54 -25.68 -4.69
C THR A 89 0.17 -24.35 -4.89
N VAL A 90 0.97 -24.26 -5.95
CA VAL A 90 1.66 -23.04 -6.36
C VAL A 90 0.92 -22.39 -7.53
N ALA A 91 0.68 -21.09 -7.42
CA ALA A 91 0.14 -20.25 -8.48
C ALA A 91 1.08 -19.06 -8.73
N ASP A 92 1.27 -18.71 -10.00
CA ASP A 92 2.05 -17.56 -10.42
C ASP A 92 1.14 -16.57 -11.14
N ASN A 93 1.24 -15.29 -10.80
CA ASN A 93 0.56 -14.23 -11.53
C ASN A 93 1.51 -13.07 -11.84
N ASN A 94 1.33 -12.46 -13.01
CA ASN A 94 2.18 -11.37 -13.50
C ASN A 94 1.35 -10.14 -13.79
N SER A 95 1.88 -8.96 -13.47
CA SER A 95 1.29 -7.68 -13.86
C SER A 95 2.35 -6.71 -14.37
N PHE A 96 1.91 -5.71 -15.12
CA PHE A 96 2.78 -4.69 -15.68
C PHE A 96 2.23 -3.30 -15.42
N VAL A 97 3.08 -2.41 -14.93
CA VAL A 97 2.70 -1.04 -14.58
C VAL A 97 3.63 -0.06 -15.26
N MET A 98 3.05 0.82 -16.09
CA MET A 98 3.72 2.04 -16.55
C MET A 98 3.33 3.20 -15.64
N SER A 99 4.31 4.05 -15.28
CA SER A 99 4.12 5.04 -14.23
C SER A 99 4.97 6.29 -14.42
N PHE A 100 4.41 7.46 -14.13
CA PHE A 100 5.16 8.71 -13.99
C PHE A 100 5.63 8.85 -12.54
N ASN A 101 6.91 8.62 -12.26
CA ASN A 101 7.43 8.67 -10.89
C ASN A 101 7.57 10.10 -10.38
N ASN A 102 7.98 11.02 -11.24
CA ASN A 102 8.11 12.41 -10.89
C ASN A 102 8.11 13.30 -12.12
N PHE A 103 7.74 14.56 -11.87
CA PHE A 103 8.04 15.67 -12.74
C PHE A 103 8.11 16.92 -11.90
N GLY A 104 8.85 17.91 -12.37
CA GLY A 104 8.86 19.19 -11.69
C GLY A 104 9.88 20.15 -12.23
N TYR A 105 9.92 21.27 -11.52
CA TYR A 105 10.74 22.42 -11.81
C TYR A 105 11.50 22.83 -10.57
N VAL A 106 12.79 23.13 -10.73
CA VAL A 106 13.65 23.71 -9.72
C VAL A 106 14.22 25.00 -10.26
N ASN A 107 14.06 26.08 -9.51
CA ASN A 107 14.75 27.35 -9.72
C ASN A 107 15.92 27.46 -8.74
N ALA A 108 17.10 27.79 -9.23
CA ALA A 108 18.27 28.07 -8.40
C ALA A 108 18.75 29.50 -8.63
N LYS A 109 18.41 30.42 -7.71
CA LYS A 109 18.78 31.83 -7.81
C LYS A 109 19.99 32.14 -6.92
N ARG A 110 21.04 32.69 -7.52
CA ARG A 110 22.18 33.22 -6.78
C ARG A 110 21.78 34.57 -6.13
N ILE A 111 22.01 34.70 -4.82
CA ILE A 111 21.62 35.90 -4.04
C ILE A 111 22.82 36.62 -3.38
N GLY A 112 23.97 35.96 -3.23
CA GLY A 112 25.17 36.55 -2.60
C GLY A 112 26.18 37.13 -3.59
N ARG A 113 26.76 38.30 -3.26
CA ARG A 113 27.81 39.03 -4.02
C ARG A 113 29.24 38.84 -3.47
N GLY A 114 29.59 37.65 -2.99
CA GLY A 114 30.97 37.30 -2.62
C GLY A 114 31.10 36.53 -1.30
N GLY A 115 31.93 35.48 -1.31
CA GLY A 115 32.54 34.81 -0.15
C GLY A 115 31.63 34.21 0.92
N LYS A 116 30.93 35.06 1.69
CA LYS A 116 30.32 34.75 2.99
C LYS A 116 28.81 35.06 3.02
N GLY A 117 28.04 34.26 3.76
CA GLY A 117 26.60 34.36 3.94
C GLY A 117 25.79 33.40 3.05
N TRP A 118 24.54 33.79 2.81
CA TRP A 118 23.63 33.09 1.92
C TRP A 118 24.06 33.25 0.45
N LYS A 119 24.38 32.14 -0.20
CA LYS A 119 24.90 32.12 -1.58
C LYS A 119 23.78 31.94 -2.60
N TYR A 120 22.87 31.02 -2.31
CA TYR A 120 21.75 30.65 -3.17
C TYR A 120 20.46 30.56 -2.38
N PHE A 121 19.37 30.91 -3.06
CA PHE A 121 18.01 30.59 -2.68
C PHE A 121 17.42 29.71 -3.78
N GLN A 122 16.77 28.63 -3.38
CA GLN A 122 16.19 27.68 -4.31
C GLN A 122 14.72 27.47 -4.01
N PHE A 123 13.96 27.25 -5.07
CA PHE A 123 12.54 27.00 -5.02
C PHE A 123 12.22 25.87 -5.99
N ALA A 124 11.32 24.98 -5.60
CA ALA A 124 10.90 23.87 -6.44
C ALA A 124 9.42 23.60 -6.27
N LEU A 125 8.82 23.10 -7.35
CA LEU A 125 7.45 22.59 -7.36
C LEU A 125 7.38 21.36 -8.25
N GLY A 126 6.49 20.44 -7.91
CA GLY A 126 6.17 19.32 -8.76
C GLY A 126 5.56 18.17 -7.99
N MET A 127 5.74 16.97 -8.50
CA MET A 127 5.10 15.76 -7.99
C MET A 127 6.14 14.65 -7.84
N ASN A 128 6.08 13.93 -6.72
CA ASN A 128 6.75 12.65 -6.52
C ASN A 128 5.70 11.59 -6.22
N ARG A 129 5.77 10.42 -6.86
CA ARG A 129 5.05 9.23 -6.40
C ARG A 129 5.71 8.71 -5.13
N LEU A 130 4.91 8.42 -4.11
CA LEU A 130 5.35 7.91 -2.81
C LEU A 130 5.12 6.41 -2.68
N ASN A 131 4.07 5.88 -3.31
CA ASN A 131 3.74 4.47 -3.27
C ASN A 131 2.97 4.01 -4.53
N ASN A 132 3.10 2.73 -4.89
CA ASN A 132 2.44 2.10 -6.02
C ASN A 132 1.71 0.82 -5.57
N PHE A 133 0.39 0.84 -5.65
CA PHE A 133 -0.48 -0.23 -5.19
C PHE A 133 -0.82 -1.26 -6.26
N ASN A 134 -0.35 -1.13 -7.50
CA ASN A 134 -0.76 -2.00 -8.59
C ASN A 134 -0.25 -3.45 -8.47
N THR A 135 -1.10 -4.42 -8.10
CA THR A 135 -0.70 -5.83 -8.08
C THR A 135 -1.82 -6.72 -8.58
N ASN A 136 -1.46 -7.89 -9.10
CA ASN A 136 -2.42 -8.94 -9.39
C ASN A 136 -1.91 -10.21 -8.70
N THR A 137 -2.75 -10.79 -7.86
CA THR A 137 -2.46 -12.01 -7.11
C THR A 137 -3.51 -13.04 -7.50
N PHE A 138 -3.08 -14.27 -7.74
CA PHE A 138 -3.99 -15.39 -7.94
C PHE A 138 -3.54 -16.53 -7.02
N THR A 139 -4.48 -17.06 -6.26
CA THR A 139 -4.27 -18.15 -5.33
C THR A 139 -5.26 -19.25 -5.64
N GLN A 140 -4.84 -20.51 -5.51
CA GLN A 140 -5.75 -21.65 -5.57
C GLN A 140 -5.22 -22.81 -4.72
N GLY A 141 -6.11 -23.65 -4.21
CA GLY A 141 -5.77 -24.86 -3.48
C GLY A 141 -7.00 -25.52 -2.88
N ILE A 142 -6.93 -26.84 -2.69
CA ILE A 142 -8.00 -27.59 -2.03
C ILE A 142 -7.96 -27.31 -0.54
N ASN A 143 -9.08 -26.90 0.05
CA ASN A 143 -9.23 -26.77 1.50
C ASN A 143 -10.13 -27.90 2.00
N ASN A 144 -9.58 -28.78 2.84
CA ASN A 144 -10.28 -29.95 3.37
C ASN A 144 -11.00 -29.68 4.70
N LYS A 145 -10.96 -28.44 5.21
CA LYS A 145 -11.39 -28.12 6.57
C LYS A 145 -12.56 -27.15 6.69
N SER A 146 -12.65 -26.19 5.77
CA SER A 146 -13.68 -25.14 5.81
C SER A 146 -14.04 -24.63 4.42
N SER A 147 -15.25 -24.11 4.31
CA SER A 147 -15.73 -23.18 3.28
C SER A 147 -15.76 -21.76 3.86
N ARG A 148 -15.69 -20.74 3.01
CA ARG A 148 -15.99 -19.36 3.43
C ARG A 148 -17.46 -19.17 3.83
N ILE A 149 -18.38 -20.01 3.34
CA ILE A 149 -19.79 -19.99 3.76
C ILE A 149 -19.96 -20.42 5.21
N ASP A 150 -19.08 -21.27 5.76
CA ASP A 150 -19.11 -21.64 7.18
C ASP A 150 -19.01 -20.40 8.08
N ALA A 151 -18.15 -19.44 7.71
CA ALA A 151 -18.02 -18.17 8.43
C ALA A 151 -19.31 -17.32 8.37
N TYR A 152 -20.00 -17.32 7.23
CA TYR A 152 -21.27 -16.60 7.07
C TYR A 152 -22.40 -17.27 7.85
N LEU A 153 -22.41 -18.61 7.86
CA LEU A 153 -23.39 -19.40 8.60
C LEU A 153 -23.24 -19.18 10.11
N ASP A 154 -22.03 -19.26 10.64
CA ASP A 154 -21.76 -19.04 12.07
C ASP A 154 -22.16 -17.61 12.48
N GLU A 155 -21.84 -16.60 11.67
CA GLU A 155 -22.24 -15.20 11.95
C GLU A 155 -23.76 -15.00 11.90
N ALA A 156 -24.44 -15.66 10.96
CA ALA A 156 -25.90 -15.62 10.87
C ALA A 156 -26.56 -16.33 12.07
N LEU A 157 -26.01 -17.45 12.52
CA LEU A 157 -26.48 -18.17 13.71
C LEU A 157 -26.31 -17.31 14.97
N ASP A 158 -25.16 -16.67 15.15
CA ASP A 158 -24.91 -15.75 16.27
C ASP A 158 -25.93 -14.60 16.31
N TYR A 159 -26.31 -14.06 15.15
CA TYR A 159 -27.36 -13.04 15.05
C TYR A 159 -28.74 -13.58 15.49
N LEU A 160 -29.12 -14.77 15.04
CA LEU A 160 -30.40 -15.40 15.39
C LEU A 160 -30.47 -15.76 16.88
N ASP A 161 -29.39 -16.32 17.45
CA ASP A 161 -29.27 -16.60 18.88
C ASP A 161 -29.32 -15.33 19.73
N GLY A 162 -28.87 -14.21 19.18
CA GLY A 162 -29.02 -12.86 19.75
C GLY A 162 -30.45 -12.28 19.71
N GLY A 163 -31.43 -13.03 19.19
CA GLY A 163 -32.82 -12.60 19.01
C GLY A 163 -33.10 -11.92 17.66
N GLY A 164 -32.20 -12.10 16.69
CA GLY A 164 -32.42 -11.75 15.29
C GLY A 164 -33.54 -12.55 14.64
N ASP A 165 -33.96 -12.10 13.46
CA ASP A 165 -35.04 -12.73 12.69
C ASP A 165 -34.52 -13.11 11.30
N LEU A 166 -34.92 -14.30 10.82
CA LEU A 166 -34.47 -14.86 9.56
C LEU A 166 -34.81 -13.94 8.38
N ASP A 167 -36.01 -13.35 8.40
CA ASP A 167 -36.50 -12.42 7.38
C ASP A 167 -35.69 -11.11 7.33
N ASN A 168 -34.80 -10.87 8.30
CA ASN A 168 -33.97 -9.67 8.39
C ASN A 168 -32.47 -9.90 8.11
N LEU A 169 -32.05 -11.12 7.74
CA LEU A 169 -30.63 -11.41 7.43
C LEU A 169 -30.05 -10.46 6.37
N THR A 170 -30.82 -10.15 5.31
CA THR A 170 -30.42 -9.22 4.25
C THR A 170 -30.18 -7.79 4.76
N ASN A 171 -30.90 -7.36 5.79
CA ASN A 171 -30.71 -6.04 6.39
C ASN A 171 -29.63 -6.03 7.49
N TYR A 172 -29.43 -7.16 8.15
CA TYR A 172 -28.42 -7.33 9.21
C TYR A 172 -27.01 -7.16 8.64
N ASP A 173 -26.70 -7.92 7.59
CA ASP A 173 -25.49 -7.72 6.79
C ASP A 173 -25.83 -7.73 5.30
N PRO A 174 -25.94 -6.54 4.67
CA PRO A 174 -26.31 -6.44 3.27
C PRO A 174 -25.16 -6.74 2.31
N PHE A 175 -23.96 -7.07 2.80
CA PHE A 175 -22.76 -7.27 1.97
C PHE A 175 -22.33 -8.73 1.85
N TYR A 176 -22.52 -9.59 2.87
CA TYR A 176 -22.12 -11.00 2.77
C TYR A 176 -23.26 -11.96 3.11
N ILE A 177 -23.82 -11.87 4.32
CA ILE A 177 -24.88 -12.79 4.77
C ILE A 177 -26.16 -12.60 3.94
N GLY A 178 -26.57 -11.36 3.71
CA GLY A 178 -27.72 -11.05 2.85
C GLY A 178 -27.60 -11.63 1.45
N PRO A 179 -26.54 -11.30 0.69
CA PRO A 179 -26.30 -11.93 -0.60
C PRO A 179 -26.22 -13.46 -0.54
N ALA A 180 -25.65 -14.06 0.51
CA ALA A 180 -25.60 -15.51 0.67
C ALA A 180 -26.98 -16.13 0.91
N TRP A 181 -27.84 -15.47 1.68
CA TRP A 181 -29.24 -15.85 1.91
C TRP A 181 -30.07 -15.77 0.62
N GLU A 182 -29.96 -14.66 -0.10
CA GLU A 182 -30.73 -14.41 -1.34
C GLU A 182 -30.31 -15.31 -2.52
N THR A 183 -29.11 -15.92 -2.43
CA THR A 183 -28.56 -16.85 -3.41
C THR A 183 -28.59 -18.31 -2.94
N TYR A 184 -29.32 -18.62 -1.86
CA TYR A 184 -29.45 -19.97 -1.30
C TYR A 184 -28.12 -20.63 -0.86
N LEU A 185 -27.04 -19.86 -0.73
CA LEU A 185 -25.80 -20.31 -0.07
C LEU A 185 -26.02 -20.47 1.44
N LEU A 186 -26.98 -19.73 1.99
CA LEU A 186 -27.62 -20.02 3.27
C LEU A 186 -29.09 -20.34 2.99
N ASP A 187 -29.61 -21.40 3.60
CA ASP A 187 -30.98 -21.86 3.40
C ASP A 187 -31.53 -22.43 4.72
N THR A 188 -32.82 -22.76 4.74
CA THR A 188 -33.46 -23.42 5.89
C THR A 188 -33.84 -24.86 5.61
N LEU A 189 -33.68 -25.70 6.64
CA LEU A 189 -34.19 -27.06 6.66
C LEU A 189 -35.15 -27.22 7.82
N THR A 190 -36.39 -27.62 7.54
CA THR A 190 -37.36 -27.93 8.60
C THR A 190 -37.39 -29.44 8.84
N PHE A 191 -37.05 -29.85 10.07
CA PHE A 191 -37.06 -31.24 10.49
C PHE A 191 -37.83 -31.37 11.82
N ASP A 192 -38.76 -32.31 11.89
CA ASP A 192 -39.64 -32.53 13.07
C ASP A 192 -40.29 -31.25 13.63
N GLY A 193 -40.66 -30.33 12.73
CA GLY A 193 -41.32 -29.06 13.09
C GLY A 193 -40.38 -27.98 13.63
N THR A 194 -39.06 -28.21 13.61
CA THR A 194 -38.03 -27.22 13.95
C THR A 194 -37.31 -26.78 12.68
N THR A 195 -37.19 -25.47 12.46
CA THR A 195 -36.48 -24.89 11.33
C THR A 195 -35.05 -24.57 11.73
N TYR A 196 -34.09 -25.08 10.96
CA TYR A 196 -32.65 -24.87 11.14
C TYR A 196 -32.09 -24.07 9.98
N LEU A 197 -31.19 -23.13 10.25
CA LEU A 197 -30.37 -22.48 9.23
C LEU A 197 -29.21 -23.41 8.86
N VAL A 198 -29.00 -23.63 7.57
CA VAL A 198 -28.02 -24.58 7.00
C VAL A 198 -27.38 -23.99 5.73
N SER A 199 -26.36 -24.67 5.20
CA SER A 199 -25.79 -24.37 3.88
C SER A 199 -25.76 -25.63 3.01
N PRO A 200 -26.07 -25.54 1.70
CA PRO A 200 -25.84 -26.62 0.75
C PRO A 200 -24.34 -26.79 0.40
N VAL A 201 -23.50 -25.82 0.75
CA VAL A 201 -22.04 -25.85 0.54
C VAL A 201 -21.42 -26.72 1.63
N PRO A 202 -20.59 -27.73 1.28
CA PRO A 202 -19.92 -28.52 2.29
C PRO A 202 -18.86 -27.69 3.04
N PRO A 203 -18.57 -28.02 4.30
CA PRO A 203 -17.56 -27.34 5.09
C PRO A 203 -16.12 -27.70 4.67
N GLY A 204 -15.87 -28.23 3.46
CA GLY A 204 -14.53 -28.60 3.04
C GLY A 204 -14.49 -29.63 1.90
N GLY A 205 -13.28 -29.87 1.41
CA GLY A 205 -13.03 -30.69 0.22
C GLY A 205 -13.10 -29.89 -1.09
N LEU A 206 -13.37 -28.59 -1.01
CA LEU A 206 -13.56 -27.72 -2.17
C LEU A 206 -12.24 -27.16 -2.69
N MET A 207 -12.14 -26.97 -3.99
CA MET A 207 -11.11 -26.11 -4.56
C MET A 207 -11.49 -24.67 -4.27
N GLN A 208 -10.65 -23.99 -3.50
CA GLN A 208 -10.78 -22.56 -3.26
C GLN A 208 -9.81 -21.82 -4.19
N SER A 209 -10.26 -20.75 -4.80
CA SER A 209 -9.40 -19.83 -5.53
C SER A 209 -9.77 -18.38 -5.25
N GLN A 210 -8.78 -17.51 -5.36
CA GLN A 210 -8.98 -16.08 -5.18
C GLN A 210 -8.09 -15.29 -6.13
N ALA A 211 -8.70 -14.38 -6.88
CA ALA A 211 -8.03 -13.35 -7.63
C ALA A 211 -8.14 -12.01 -6.88
N VAL A 212 -7.01 -11.37 -6.61
CA VAL A 212 -6.97 -10.02 -6.01
C VAL A 212 -6.26 -9.09 -6.98
N GLU A 213 -7.00 -8.11 -7.49
CA GLU A 213 -6.47 -7.08 -8.37
C GLU A 213 -6.51 -5.75 -7.64
N THR A 214 -5.36 -5.09 -7.54
CA THR A 214 -5.26 -3.76 -6.93
C THR A 214 -4.69 -2.76 -7.91
N HIS A 215 -5.18 -1.53 -7.82
CA HIS A 215 -4.71 -0.42 -8.66
C HIS A 215 -4.58 0.87 -7.89
N GLY A 216 -3.66 1.72 -8.33
CA GLY A 216 -3.54 3.08 -7.85
C GLY A 216 -2.20 3.39 -7.19
N SER A 217 -2.13 4.56 -6.57
CA SER A 217 -0.87 5.10 -6.04
C SER A 217 -1.12 6.19 -5.03
N THR A 218 -0.11 6.47 -4.22
CA THR A 218 -0.02 7.72 -3.47
C THR A 218 0.94 8.65 -4.20
N ASN A 219 0.46 9.80 -4.67
CA ASN A 219 1.28 10.84 -5.30
C ASN A 219 1.28 12.08 -4.42
N GLU A 220 2.44 12.69 -4.22
CA GLU A 220 2.61 13.91 -3.47
C GLU A 220 2.96 15.06 -4.40
N TRP A 221 2.05 16.03 -4.49
CA TRP A 221 2.38 17.35 -4.97
C TRP A 221 3.07 18.13 -3.88
N PHE A 222 4.07 18.92 -4.22
CA PHE A 222 4.79 19.67 -3.21
C PHE A 222 5.33 20.99 -3.73
N VAL A 223 5.58 21.86 -2.76
CA VAL A 223 6.40 23.06 -2.92
C VAL A 223 7.55 22.96 -1.93
N SER A 224 8.76 23.21 -2.40
CA SER A 224 9.98 23.15 -1.59
C SER A 224 10.78 24.43 -1.75
N ALA A 225 11.39 24.88 -0.66
CA ALA A 225 12.30 26.00 -0.67
C ALA A 225 13.50 25.69 0.20
N GLY A 226 14.64 26.28 -0.14
CA GLY A 226 15.82 26.17 0.69
C GLY A 226 16.89 27.16 0.31
N ALA A 227 17.99 27.06 1.04
CA ALA A 227 19.07 28.02 0.94
C ALA A 227 20.41 27.37 1.27
N ASN A 228 21.46 27.98 0.71
CA ASN A 228 22.84 27.60 0.92
C ASN A 228 23.56 28.71 1.69
N PHE A 229 24.10 28.37 2.86
CA PHE A 229 24.97 29.22 3.65
C PHE A 229 26.42 28.75 3.55
N ASN A 230 27.27 29.61 2.98
CA ASN A 230 28.72 29.39 2.87
C ASN A 230 29.21 28.12 2.13
N ASP A 231 28.35 27.37 1.45
CA ASP A 231 28.63 26.01 0.97
C ASP A 231 28.92 24.99 2.09
N ILE A 232 28.60 25.35 3.33
CA ILE A 232 28.80 24.52 4.52
C ILE A 232 27.45 24.01 5.02
N LEU A 233 26.46 24.89 5.14
CA LEU A 233 25.14 24.54 5.65
C LEU A 233 24.11 24.72 4.55
N TYR A 234 23.32 23.68 4.33
CA TYR A 234 22.20 23.66 3.41
C TYR A 234 20.96 23.33 4.21
N ILE A 235 19.91 24.13 4.05
CA ILE A 235 18.63 23.92 4.73
C ILE A 235 17.52 23.95 3.71
N GLY A 236 16.46 23.22 4.00
CA GLY A 236 15.26 23.24 3.18
C GLY A 236 14.03 22.80 3.93
N ALA A 237 12.88 23.17 3.38
CA ALA A 237 11.57 22.79 3.85
C ALA A 237 10.67 22.46 2.66
N THR A 238 9.77 21.50 2.85
CA THR A 238 8.80 21.06 1.84
C THR A 238 7.42 20.99 2.47
N LEU A 239 6.44 21.63 1.82
CA LEU A 239 5.02 21.42 2.08
C LEU A 239 4.50 20.40 1.07
N GLY A 240 4.04 19.25 1.55
CA GLY A 240 3.51 18.15 0.74
C GLY A 240 1.99 18.06 0.83
N LEU A 241 1.37 17.76 -0.32
CA LEU A 241 -0.05 17.51 -0.51
C LEU A 241 -0.23 16.11 -1.13
N PRO A 242 -0.08 15.03 -0.34
CA PRO A 242 -0.30 13.68 -0.82
C PRO A 242 -1.77 13.41 -1.16
N TYR A 243 -2.00 12.78 -2.29
CA TYR A 243 -3.27 12.20 -2.71
C TYR A 243 -3.10 10.69 -2.88
N THR A 244 -3.91 9.92 -2.16
CA THR A 244 -3.97 8.47 -2.27
C THR A 244 -5.20 8.04 -3.05
N ARG A 245 -5.01 7.06 -3.93
CA ARG A 245 -6.08 6.36 -4.64
C ARG A 245 -5.76 4.89 -4.65
N TYR A 246 -6.67 4.07 -4.15
CA TYR A 246 -6.54 2.62 -4.07
C TYR A 246 -7.84 1.98 -4.50
N LEU A 247 -7.76 1.08 -5.48
CA LEU A 247 -8.84 0.23 -5.93
C LEU A 247 -8.43 -1.20 -5.61
N ARG A 248 -9.34 -2.01 -5.10
CA ARG A 248 -9.16 -3.46 -4.94
C ARG A 248 -10.43 -4.16 -5.44
N THR A 249 -10.25 -5.13 -6.31
CA THR A 249 -11.27 -6.11 -6.67
C THR A 249 -10.79 -7.47 -6.22
N THR A 250 -11.53 -8.10 -5.33
CA THR A 250 -11.26 -9.47 -4.84
C THR A 250 -12.35 -10.37 -5.35
N THR A 251 -12.03 -11.36 -6.18
CA THR A 251 -12.97 -12.42 -6.57
C THR A 251 -12.56 -13.70 -5.88
N TYR A 252 -13.39 -14.17 -4.97
CA TYR A 252 -13.26 -15.45 -4.29
C TYR A 252 -14.21 -16.47 -4.92
N PHE A 253 -13.76 -17.71 -5.03
CA PHE A 253 -14.49 -18.79 -5.67
C PHE A 253 -14.25 -20.12 -4.96
N GLU A 254 -15.32 -20.91 -4.79
CA GLU A 254 -15.22 -22.31 -4.37
C GLU A 254 -15.98 -23.20 -5.36
N THR A 255 -15.44 -24.39 -5.62
CA THR A 255 -16.07 -25.36 -6.52
C THR A 255 -15.81 -26.79 -6.08
N ASP A 256 -16.81 -27.64 -6.27
CA ASP A 256 -16.66 -29.09 -6.22
C ASP A 256 -16.11 -29.64 -7.55
N ILE A 257 -14.79 -29.66 -7.67
CA ILE A 257 -14.12 -30.22 -8.87
C ILE A 257 -14.44 -31.71 -9.05
N ALA A 258 -14.76 -32.43 -7.99
CA ALA A 258 -14.99 -33.87 -8.06
C ALA A 258 -16.39 -34.21 -8.60
N ASP A 259 -17.31 -33.24 -8.67
CA ASP A 259 -18.72 -33.41 -9.06
C ASP A 259 -19.39 -34.54 -8.27
N THR A 260 -19.19 -34.49 -6.95
CA THR A 260 -19.66 -35.52 -6.00
C THR A 260 -20.76 -35.01 -5.08
N ILE A 261 -20.98 -33.69 -5.02
CA ILE A 261 -21.90 -33.05 -4.10
C ILE A 261 -23.16 -32.67 -4.87
N ALA A 262 -24.21 -33.48 -4.71
CA ALA A 262 -25.47 -33.31 -5.43
C ALA A 262 -26.17 -31.96 -5.20
N THR A 263 -25.80 -31.23 -4.14
CA THR A 263 -26.44 -29.96 -3.73
C THR A 263 -25.64 -28.72 -4.11
N PHE A 264 -24.42 -28.87 -4.65
CA PHE A 264 -23.47 -27.77 -4.82
C PHE A 264 -22.49 -28.04 -5.97
N ASP A 265 -22.40 -27.12 -6.93
CA ASP A 265 -21.34 -27.11 -7.94
C ASP A 265 -20.29 -26.03 -7.61
N ASN A 266 -20.71 -24.76 -7.59
CA ASN A 266 -19.80 -23.65 -7.35
C ASN A 266 -20.47 -22.40 -6.82
N TRP A 267 -19.68 -21.50 -6.24
CA TRP A 267 -20.13 -20.15 -5.91
C TRP A 267 -18.98 -19.15 -5.96
N SER A 268 -19.31 -17.88 -6.09
CA SER A 268 -18.32 -16.79 -6.09
C SER A 268 -18.82 -15.57 -5.32
N VAL A 269 -17.88 -14.80 -4.77
CA VAL A 269 -18.14 -13.43 -4.31
C VAL A 269 -17.05 -12.51 -4.83
N THR A 270 -17.47 -11.43 -5.48
CA THR A 270 -16.59 -10.35 -5.92
C THR A 270 -16.79 -9.13 -5.02
N GLU A 271 -15.72 -8.65 -4.39
CA GLU A 271 -15.70 -7.47 -3.54
C GLU A 271 -14.95 -6.35 -4.25
N ASP A 272 -15.62 -5.21 -4.47
CA ASP A 272 -15.00 -3.99 -4.96
C ASP A 272 -14.80 -3.00 -3.81
N LEU A 273 -13.60 -2.46 -3.68
CA LEU A 273 -13.25 -1.40 -2.74
C LEU A 273 -12.56 -0.26 -3.47
N TYR A 274 -13.06 0.96 -3.27
CA TYR A 274 -12.44 2.19 -3.74
C TYR A 274 -12.17 3.17 -2.60
N THR A 275 -10.88 3.38 -2.32
CA THR A 275 -10.40 4.34 -1.34
C THR A 275 -9.74 5.53 -2.02
N ARG A 276 -10.09 6.74 -1.58
CA ARG A 276 -9.40 7.98 -1.95
C ARG A 276 -9.21 8.89 -0.76
N GLY A 277 -8.11 9.66 -0.76
CA GLY A 277 -7.87 10.61 0.32
C GLY A 277 -6.84 11.67 -0.02
N MET A 278 -7.09 12.90 0.41
CA MET A 278 -6.13 14.01 0.36
C MET A 278 -5.56 14.26 1.75
N GLY A 279 -4.26 14.53 1.80
CA GLY A 279 -3.55 14.82 3.02
C GLY A 279 -2.57 15.98 2.89
N VAL A 280 -2.02 16.39 4.02
CA VAL A 280 -0.98 17.42 4.13
C VAL A 280 0.12 16.93 5.05
N ASN A 281 1.36 17.22 4.70
CA ASN A 281 2.52 17.04 5.55
C ASN A 281 3.52 18.17 5.36
N PHE A 282 4.42 18.30 6.33
CA PHE A 282 5.54 19.21 6.28
C PHE A 282 6.83 18.44 6.54
N LYS A 283 7.88 18.80 5.80
CA LYS A 283 9.20 18.18 5.91
C LYS A 283 10.24 19.26 6.06
N ILE A 284 11.22 19.03 6.92
CA ILE A 284 12.40 19.89 7.06
C ILE A 284 13.65 19.04 6.96
N GLY A 285 14.71 19.62 6.41
CA GLY A 285 15.98 18.93 6.28
C GLY A 285 17.15 19.89 6.28
N ALA A 286 18.30 19.37 6.73
CA ALA A 286 19.56 20.07 6.70
C ALA A 286 20.68 19.13 6.27
N ILE A 287 21.70 19.70 5.63
CA ILE A 287 22.94 19.03 5.25
C ILE A 287 24.09 19.94 5.66
N VAL A 288 25.07 19.40 6.36
CA VAL A 288 26.31 20.07 6.74
C VAL A 288 27.49 19.43 6.05
N ARG A 289 28.40 20.25 5.55
CA ARG A 289 29.66 19.88 4.91
C ARG A 289 30.81 20.43 5.75
N PRO A 290 31.21 19.77 6.84
CA PRO A 290 32.27 20.27 7.72
C PRO A 290 33.63 20.29 7.02
N VAL A 291 33.84 19.36 6.09
CA VAL A 291 35.00 19.26 5.20
C VAL A 291 34.51 18.82 3.82
N ASP A 292 35.30 19.06 2.77
CA ASP A 292 34.82 18.88 1.39
C ASP A 292 34.34 17.47 1.04
N TRP A 293 34.97 16.46 1.64
CA TRP A 293 34.69 15.03 1.40
C TRP A 293 33.58 14.47 2.27
N LEU A 294 33.12 15.19 3.30
CA LEU A 294 32.12 14.68 4.25
C LEU A 294 30.82 15.47 4.13
N ARG A 295 29.69 14.76 4.12
CA ARG A 295 28.35 15.32 4.20
C ARG A 295 27.57 14.58 5.28
N ILE A 296 26.92 15.35 6.15
CA ILE A 296 26.07 14.83 7.23
C ILE A 296 24.72 15.47 7.07
N GLY A 297 23.65 14.69 7.06
CA GLY A 297 22.30 15.19 6.87
C GLY A 297 21.34 14.66 7.92
N ALA A 298 20.29 15.43 8.17
CA ALA A 298 19.16 15.00 8.96
C ALA A 298 17.88 15.58 8.36
N ALA A 299 16.80 14.83 8.44
CA ALA A 299 15.48 15.29 8.05
C ALA A 299 14.39 14.78 8.99
N PHE A 300 13.32 15.56 9.08
CA PHE A 300 12.13 15.24 9.86
C PHE A 300 10.90 15.44 9.00
N HIS A 301 10.03 14.42 8.96
CA HIS A 301 8.73 14.51 8.33
C HIS A 301 7.66 14.48 9.40
N THR A 302 6.76 15.46 9.39
CA THR A 302 5.53 15.37 10.17
C THR A 302 4.71 14.16 9.72
N PRO A 303 3.80 13.66 10.56
CA PRO A 303 2.67 12.87 10.10
C PRO A 303 2.03 13.47 8.85
N THR A 304 1.59 12.61 7.93
CA THR A 304 0.59 13.04 6.95
C THR A 304 -0.77 12.97 7.61
N TYR A 305 -1.46 14.09 7.63
CA TYR A 305 -2.85 14.15 8.07
C TYR A 305 -3.76 14.10 6.85
N TYR A 306 -4.38 12.94 6.61
CA TYR A 306 -5.44 12.77 5.62
C TYR A 306 -6.77 13.20 6.24
N TRP A 307 -7.30 14.34 5.80
CA TRP A 307 -8.53 14.92 6.39
C TRP A 307 -9.82 14.41 5.76
N GLY A 308 -9.73 13.73 4.62
CA GLY A 308 -10.88 13.29 3.83
C GLY A 308 -10.62 11.96 3.14
N MET A 309 -10.28 10.93 3.92
CA MET A 309 -10.32 9.56 3.45
C MET A 309 -11.78 9.18 3.20
N ARG A 310 -12.01 8.44 2.12
CA ARG A 310 -13.32 7.92 1.76
C ARG A 310 -13.20 6.57 1.10
N ASP A 311 -13.93 5.62 1.66
CA ASP A 311 -14.09 4.27 1.12
C ASP A 311 -15.49 4.12 0.52
N THR A 312 -15.55 3.43 -0.60
CA THR A 312 -16.78 3.00 -1.25
C THR A 312 -16.63 1.53 -1.58
N TRP A 313 -17.58 0.69 -1.18
CA TRP A 313 -17.49 -0.75 -1.41
C TRP A 313 -18.84 -1.37 -1.78
N SER A 314 -18.76 -2.52 -2.42
CA SER A 314 -19.91 -3.36 -2.78
C SER A 314 -19.45 -4.79 -3.00
N THR A 315 -20.39 -5.73 -2.93
CA THR A 315 -20.17 -7.14 -3.24
C THR A 315 -21.16 -7.62 -4.30
N TYR A 316 -20.74 -8.65 -5.03
CA TYR A 316 -21.56 -9.35 -5.99
C TYR A 316 -21.35 -10.85 -5.81
N THR A 317 -22.41 -11.56 -5.43
CA THR A 317 -22.38 -12.99 -5.15
C THR A 317 -23.07 -13.75 -6.27
N THR A 318 -22.52 -14.88 -6.67
CA THR A 318 -23.14 -15.83 -7.60
C THR A 318 -23.10 -17.22 -7.01
N SER A 319 -24.09 -18.05 -7.32
CA SER A 319 -24.21 -19.40 -6.77
C SER A 319 -24.80 -20.37 -7.79
N ASP A 320 -24.26 -21.58 -7.83
CA ASP A 320 -24.87 -22.73 -8.48
C ASP A 320 -25.08 -23.82 -7.42
N VAL A 321 -26.22 -23.72 -6.74
CA VAL A 321 -26.61 -24.59 -5.62
C VAL A 321 -28.05 -25.06 -5.80
N PHE A 322 -28.35 -26.22 -5.23
CA PHE A 322 -29.71 -26.75 -5.17
C PHE A 322 -30.27 -26.52 -3.77
N ALA A 323 -31.40 -25.81 -3.68
CA ALA A 323 -32.07 -25.53 -2.40
C ALA A 323 -32.44 -26.82 -1.65
N LEU A 324 -32.32 -26.81 -0.32
CA LEU A 324 -32.50 -28.00 0.52
C LEU A 324 -33.96 -28.27 0.91
N SER A 325 -34.93 -27.53 0.34
CA SER A 325 -36.34 -27.65 0.70
C SER A 325 -36.93 -29.01 0.29
N THR A 326 -37.66 -29.65 1.21
CA THR A 326 -38.23 -31.01 1.04
C THR A 326 -39.41 -31.09 0.05
N ASP A 327 -39.92 -29.95 -0.45
CA ASP A 327 -41.19 -29.91 -1.18
C ASP A 327 -41.06 -29.80 -2.71
N ALA A 328 -39.90 -29.41 -3.24
CA ALA A 328 -39.58 -29.48 -4.67
C ALA A 328 -38.09 -29.15 -4.92
N TRP A 329 -37.57 -29.57 -6.07
CA TRP A 329 -36.37 -28.96 -6.65
C TRP A 329 -36.66 -27.47 -6.91
N VAL A 330 -36.19 -26.60 -6.02
CA VAL A 330 -36.24 -25.15 -6.26
C VAL A 330 -34.92 -24.78 -6.94
N THR A 331 -34.99 -24.50 -8.24
CA THR A 331 -33.95 -23.72 -8.91
C THR A 331 -34.00 -22.31 -8.33
N PRO A 332 -32.86 -21.71 -7.92
CA PRO A 332 -32.83 -20.36 -7.35
C PRO A 332 -33.58 -19.36 -8.25
N ASP A 333 -34.41 -18.50 -7.64
CA ASP A 333 -35.03 -17.37 -8.35
C ASP A 333 -33.96 -16.35 -8.82
N PHE A 334 -32.79 -16.37 -8.16
CA PHE A 334 -31.61 -15.59 -8.50
C PHE A 334 -30.35 -16.45 -8.34
N ASP A 335 -29.61 -16.67 -9.43
CA ASP A 335 -28.26 -17.25 -9.44
C ASP A 335 -27.18 -16.22 -9.08
N ASN A 336 -27.60 -14.97 -8.80
CA ASN A 336 -26.73 -13.87 -8.45
C ASN A 336 -27.43 -12.77 -7.63
N TYR A 337 -26.68 -12.09 -6.77
CA TYR A 337 -27.17 -10.96 -5.96
C TYR A 337 -26.09 -9.87 -5.81
N ALA A 338 -26.50 -8.61 -5.96
CA ALA A 338 -25.63 -7.45 -5.75
C ALA A 338 -25.98 -6.75 -4.43
N SER A 339 -24.98 -6.48 -3.59
CA SER A 339 -25.20 -5.74 -2.35
C SER A 339 -25.62 -4.29 -2.60
N VAL A 340 -26.01 -3.61 -1.51
CA VAL A 340 -26.01 -2.14 -1.49
C VAL A 340 -24.59 -1.59 -1.70
N ILE A 341 -24.49 -0.30 -2.04
CA ILE A 341 -23.21 0.41 -2.09
C ILE A 341 -22.94 1.06 -0.72
N GLY A 342 -21.88 0.63 -0.05
CA GLY A 342 -21.38 1.26 1.16
C GLY A 342 -20.52 2.49 0.85
N GLU A 343 -20.62 3.54 1.66
CA GLU A 343 -19.68 4.68 1.65
C GLU A 343 -19.36 5.09 3.09
N TYR A 344 -18.07 5.26 3.41
CA TYR A 344 -17.66 5.76 4.72
C TYR A 344 -16.53 6.79 4.61
N LYS A 345 -16.56 7.80 5.50
CA LYS A 345 -15.60 8.92 5.52
C LYS A 345 -14.91 9.00 6.86
N TYR A 346 -13.58 9.08 6.82
CA TYR A 346 -12.75 9.12 8.01
C TYR A 346 -11.49 9.95 7.78
N LYS A 347 -10.68 10.06 8.83
CA LYS A 347 -9.38 10.72 8.85
C LYS A 347 -8.33 9.69 9.21
N LEU A 348 -7.16 9.82 8.59
CA LEU A 348 -5.99 8.99 8.89
C LEU A 348 -4.79 9.90 9.18
N THR A 349 -4.14 9.67 10.32
CA THR A 349 -2.84 10.27 10.63
C THR A 349 -1.77 9.20 10.47
N THR A 350 -0.82 9.40 9.57
CA THR A 350 0.30 8.46 9.39
C THR A 350 1.44 8.73 10.38
N PRO A 351 2.36 7.78 10.60
CA PRO A 351 3.53 8.02 11.43
C PRO A 351 4.46 9.13 10.94
N MET A 352 5.12 9.80 11.88
CA MET A 352 6.26 10.68 11.60
C MET A 352 7.49 9.89 11.18
N ARG A 353 8.45 10.56 10.52
CA ARG A 353 9.74 9.96 10.13
C ARG A 353 10.90 10.82 10.58
N ILE A 354 11.96 10.16 11.03
CA ILE A 354 13.26 10.77 11.34
C ILE A 354 14.29 10.09 10.45
N ILE A 355 15.06 10.90 9.72
CA ILE A 355 16.05 10.43 8.76
C ILE A 355 17.41 10.99 9.14
N GLY A 356 18.42 10.13 9.13
CA GLY A 356 19.83 10.48 9.28
C GLY A 356 20.61 10.00 8.06
N ASP A 357 21.47 10.87 7.53
CA ASP A 357 22.18 10.66 6.28
C ASP A 357 23.69 10.87 6.48
N LEU A 358 24.51 10.04 5.83
CA LEU A 358 25.96 10.19 5.76
C LEU A 358 26.44 10.02 4.33
N GLY A 359 27.32 10.90 3.86
CA GLY A 359 27.89 10.86 2.52
C GLY A 359 29.38 11.14 2.51
N ILE A 360 30.13 10.29 1.82
CA ILE A 360 31.56 10.46 1.52
C ILE A 360 31.70 10.80 0.04
N VAL A 361 32.20 11.99 -0.26
CA VAL A 361 32.39 12.50 -1.63
C VAL A 361 33.86 12.49 -2.00
N ILE A 362 34.17 11.81 -3.11
CA ILE A 362 35.52 11.61 -3.61
C ILE A 362 35.72 12.53 -4.80
N LYS A 363 36.07 13.79 -4.49
CA LYS A 363 36.27 14.86 -5.49
C LYS A 363 35.12 14.90 -6.51
N GLU A 364 35.45 14.89 -7.78
CA GLU A 364 34.51 14.90 -8.91
C GLU A 364 34.23 13.48 -9.44
N ILE A 365 34.89 12.47 -8.87
CA ILE A 365 34.89 11.09 -9.36
C ILE A 365 33.68 10.31 -8.83
N GLY A 366 33.23 10.57 -7.61
CA GLY A 366 32.12 9.78 -7.07
C GLY A 366 31.77 10.02 -5.62
N PHE A 367 30.89 9.16 -5.11
CA PHE A 367 30.51 9.15 -3.69
C PHE A 367 30.08 7.77 -3.21
N ILE A 368 30.07 7.61 -1.89
CA ILE A 368 29.38 6.55 -1.16
C ILE A 368 28.47 7.22 -0.13
N SER A 369 27.25 6.73 0.02
CA SER A 369 26.26 7.29 0.94
C SER A 369 25.48 6.20 1.66
N GLY A 370 25.06 6.52 2.88
CA GLY A 370 24.17 5.72 3.69
C GLY A 370 23.06 6.59 4.28
N GLU A 371 21.89 6.01 4.41
CA GLU A 371 20.72 6.64 5.02
C GLU A 371 20.06 5.66 5.99
N TYR A 372 19.61 6.19 7.12
CA TYR A 372 18.84 5.50 8.14
C TYR A 372 17.53 6.25 8.35
N GLU A 373 16.42 5.52 8.31
CA GLU A 373 15.08 6.05 8.54
C GLU A 373 14.41 5.30 9.70
N TYR A 374 13.92 6.07 10.66
CA TYR A 374 13.10 5.60 11.76
C TYR A 374 11.64 5.99 11.54
N VAL A 375 10.73 5.02 11.68
CA VAL A 375 9.28 5.25 11.61
C VAL A 375 8.55 4.37 12.62
N ASN A 376 7.63 4.97 13.39
CA ASN A 376 6.86 4.24 14.39
C ASN A 376 5.42 3.96 13.93
N TYR A 377 5.17 2.76 13.38
CA TYR A 377 3.84 2.41 12.87
C TYR A 377 2.74 2.36 13.94
N THR A 378 3.09 2.22 15.23
CA THR A 378 2.10 2.24 16.33
C THR A 378 1.42 3.59 16.51
N SER A 379 1.95 4.65 15.90
CA SER A 379 1.37 6.00 15.99
C SER A 379 0.39 6.31 14.86
N ALA A 380 0.18 5.38 13.91
CA ALA A 380 -0.89 5.53 12.93
C ALA A 380 -2.24 5.57 13.65
N LYS A 381 -3.16 6.40 13.16
CA LYS A 381 -4.44 6.61 13.87
C LYS A 381 -5.58 6.97 12.93
N PHE A 382 -6.70 6.26 13.08
CA PHE A 382 -7.99 6.61 12.49
C PHE A 382 -8.82 7.51 13.40
N LYS A 383 -9.67 8.33 12.79
CA LYS A 383 -10.65 9.17 13.47
C LYS A 383 -11.84 9.46 12.56
N ALA A 384 -13.06 9.38 13.09
CA ALA A 384 -14.25 9.94 12.47
C ALA A 384 -15.04 10.80 13.48
N ASN A 385 -16.19 11.32 13.06
CA ASN A 385 -17.07 12.10 13.92
C ASN A 385 -18.16 11.23 14.57
N ASP A 386 -18.52 10.12 13.91
CA ASP A 386 -19.60 9.18 14.23
C ASP A 386 -19.08 7.82 14.71
N TYR A 387 -17.78 7.55 14.55
CA TYR A 387 -17.10 6.34 15.02
C TYR A 387 -15.74 6.67 15.65
N ASP A 388 -15.43 6.06 16.79
CA ASP A 388 -14.25 6.40 17.60
C ASP A 388 -12.96 5.67 17.20
N PHE A 389 -13.09 4.60 16.40
CA PHE A 389 -11.99 3.72 16.00
C PHE A 389 -11.16 3.18 17.16
N TYR A 390 -11.76 2.98 18.35
CA TYR A 390 -10.97 2.57 19.51
C TYR A 390 -10.28 1.22 19.27
N ASN A 391 -11.02 0.22 18.80
CA ASN A 391 -10.53 -1.15 18.59
C ASN A 391 -9.45 -1.18 17.50
N GLU A 392 -9.70 -0.59 16.33
CA GLU A 392 -8.75 -0.55 15.21
C GLU A 392 -7.46 0.19 15.60
N ASN A 393 -7.56 1.24 16.41
CA ASN A 393 -6.39 1.94 16.93
C ASN A 393 -5.64 1.16 18.00
N GLN A 394 -6.27 0.22 18.73
CA GLN A 394 -5.56 -0.73 19.59
C GLN A 394 -4.89 -1.81 18.75
N ASP A 395 -5.57 -2.33 17.73
CA ASP A 395 -5.05 -3.31 16.78
C ASP A 395 -3.78 -2.82 16.08
N ILE A 396 -3.76 -1.57 15.60
CA ILE A 396 -2.54 -0.93 15.08
C ILE A 396 -1.37 -1.02 16.08
N LYS A 397 -1.63 -0.81 17.38
CA LYS A 397 -0.59 -0.90 18.42
C LYS A 397 -0.22 -2.34 18.74
N THR A 398 -1.16 -3.27 18.63
CA THR A 398 -0.95 -4.70 18.89
C THR A 398 -0.16 -5.36 17.76
N TYR A 399 -0.49 -5.07 16.51
CA TYR A 399 0.08 -5.72 15.33
C TYR A 399 1.39 -5.09 14.89
N PHE A 400 1.57 -3.77 15.05
CA PHE A 400 2.74 -3.08 14.51
C PHE A 400 3.77 -2.64 15.56
N LYS A 401 4.98 -2.35 15.08
CA LYS A 401 6.11 -1.81 15.86
C LYS A 401 6.80 -0.66 15.13
N ALA A 402 7.71 -0.01 15.84
CA ALA A 402 8.68 0.87 15.19
C ALA A 402 9.65 0.07 14.31
N THR A 403 10.03 0.67 13.19
CA THR A 403 10.91 0.06 12.19
C THR A 403 12.09 0.96 11.87
N HIS A 404 13.12 0.30 11.38
CA HIS A 404 14.43 0.83 11.10
C HIS A 404 14.79 0.43 9.67
N ASN A 405 14.76 1.40 8.77
CA ASN A 405 15.05 1.18 7.36
C ASN A 405 16.46 1.68 7.05
N PHE A 406 17.18 0.96 6.20
CA PHE A 406 18.57 1.24 5.86
C PHE A 406 18.74 1.29 4.34
N ARG A 407 19.45 2.30 3.85
CA ARG A 407 19.78 2.44 2.43
C ARG A 407 21.26 2.74 2.28
N VAL A 408 21.90 2.17 1.28
CA VAL A 408 23.31 2.42 0.93
C VAL A 408 23.45 2.52 -0.58
N GLY A 409 24.31 3.43 -1.03
CA GLY A 409 24.45 3.75 -2.45
C GLY A 409 25.80 4.32 -2.83
N THR A 410 26.13 4.22 -4.10
CA THR A 410 27.38 4.76 -4.65
C THR A 410 27.22 5.21 -6.10
N GLU A 411 27.96 6.26 -6.49
CA GLU A 411 28.06 6.75 -7.86
C GLU A 411 29.53 6.95 -8.23
N TRP A 412 29.93 6.50 -9.41
CA TRP A 412 31.27 6.66 -9.97
C TRP A 412 31.19 7.24 -11.37
N ARG A 413 32.00 8.26 -11.65
CA ARG A 413 31.95 9.04 -12.88
C ARG A 413 33.23 8.89 -13.68
N VAL A 414 33.05 8.67 -14.97
CA VAL A 414 34.11 8.68 -15.98
C VAL A 414 33.67 9.62 -17.09
N SER A 415 34.29 10.80 -17.15
CA SER A 415 33.88 11.89 -18.05
C SER A 415 32.39 12.23 -17.87
N ARG A 416 31.58 12.14 -18.94
CA ARG A 416 30.14 12.44 -18.94
C ARG A 416 29.26 11.28 -18.47
N ILE A 417 29.85 10.09 -18.22
CA ILE A 417 29.12 8.88 -17.86
C ILE A 417 29.24 8.62 -16.36
N SER A 418 28.14 8.21 -15.73
CA SER A 418 28.08 7.80 -14.33
C SER A 418 27.56 6.36 -14.21
N PHE A 419 28.19 5.58 -13.34
CA PHE A 419 27.79 4.24 -12.93
C PHE A 419 27.30 4.29 -11.49
N ARG A 420 26.22 3.58 -11.19
CA ARG A 420 25.57 3.62 -9.88
C ARG A 420 25.19 2.23 -9.42
N GLY A 421 25.24 2.04 -8.10
CA GLY A 421 24.75 0.83 -7.44
C GLY A 421 24.19 1.17 -6.07
N GLY A 422 23.21 0.39 -5.62
CA GLY A 422 22.58 0.61 -4.34
C GLY A 422 21.83 -0.59 -3.79
N TYR A 423 21.56 -0.52 -2.49
CA TYR A 423 20.79 -1.50 -1.75
C TYR A 423 19.92 -0.80 -0.71
N ALA A 424 18.69 -1.29 -0.54
CA ALA A 424 17.76 -0.82 0.46
C ALA A 424 17.14 -2.00 1.20
N LEU A 425 17.05 -1.87 2.52
CA LEU A 425 16.37 -2.78 3.43
C LEU A 425 15.30 -2.02 4.20
N TYR A 426 14.06 -2.45 4.01
CA TYR A 426 12.91 -2.04 4.79
C TYR A 426 12.55 -3.15 5.77
N ALA A 427 12.59 -2.84 7.06
CA ALA A 427 12.30 -3.82 8.10
C ALA A 427 10.79 -4.08 8.20
N SER A 428 10.42 -5.31 8.59
CA SER A 428 9.01 -5.68 8.78
C SER A 428 8.37 -4.81 9.88
N PRO A 429 7.19 -4.21 9.62
CA PRO A 429 6.44 -3.43 10.59
C PRO A 429 5.67 -4.28 11.59
N TYR A 430 5.56 -5.59 11.40
CA TYR A 430 4.77 -6.48 12.23
C TYR A 430 5.53 -6.92 13.50
N LYS A 431 4.80 -7.01 14.62
CA LYS A 431 5.26 -7.60 15.88
C LYS A 431 5.19 -9.12 15.81
N ASN A 432 5.97 -9.78 16.68
CA ASN A 432 5.88 -11.22 16.98
C ASN A 432 5.85 -12.16 15.76
N ASN A 433 6.41 -11.73 14.62
CA ASN A 433 6.32 -12.45 13.35
C ASN A 433 4.88 -12.80 12.93
N LEU A 434 3.91 -11.93 13.27
CA LEU A 434 2.52 -12.05 12.82
C LEU A 434 2.43 -12.09 11.28
N ASN A 435 3.33 -11.37 10.62
CA ASN A 435 3.54 -11.40 9.18
C ASN A 435 4.98 -10.94 8.87
N ASP A 436 5.44 -11.19 7.65
CA ASP A 436 6.62 -10.55 7.09
C ASP A 436 6.16 -9.37 6.21
N GLY A 437 6.56 -8.16 6.56
CA GLY A 437 6.39 -6.99 5.70
C GLY A 437 7.73 -6.38 5.30
N SER A 438 8.81 -7.15 5.39
CA SER A 438 10.14 -6.70 4.99
C SER A 438 10.25 -6.60 3.48
N ARG A 439 11.00 -5.61 3.01
CA ARG A 439 11.27 -5.42 1.58
C ARG A 439 12.75 -5.15 1.38
N GLN A 440 13.34 -5.88 0.46
CA GLN A 440 14.72 -5.66 0.03
C GLN A 440 14.74 -5.22 -1.42
N SER A 441 15.61 -4.27 -1.74
CA SER A 441 15.76 -3.78 -3.10
C SER A 441 17.24 -3.66 -3.47
N TYR A 442 17.59 -4.16 -4.65
CA TYR A 442 18.89 -4.07 -5.27
C TYR A 442 18.77 -3.17 -6.48
N SER A 443 19.69 -2.24 -6.66
CA SER A 443 19.63 -1.33 -7.79
C SER A 443 20.97 -1.05 -8.42
N GLY A 444 20.89 -0.70 -9.71
CA GLY A 444 22.01 -0.24 -10.51
C GLY A 444 21.52 0.72 -11.57
N GLY A 445 22.42 1.54 -12.10
CA GLY A 445 22.04 2.48 -13.14
C GLY A 445 23.20 3.17 -13.82
N LEU A 446 22.86 3.80 -14.94
CA LEU A 446 23.75 4.57 -15.79
C LEU A 446 23.22 5.99 -15.91
N GLY A 447 24.13 6.96 -16.00
CA GLY A 447 23.80 8.36 -16.22
C GLY A 447 24.69 8.96 -17.28
N TYR A 448 24.12 9.83 -18.09
CA TYR A 448 24.84 10.69 -19.02
C TYR A 448 24.52 12.15 -18.71
N ARG A 449 25.57 12.96 -18.53
CA ARG A 449 25.44 14.40 -18.30
C ARG A 449 26.04 15.19 -19.46
N GLY A 450 25.17 15.78 -20.27
CA GLY A 450 25.52 16.81 -21.23
C GLY A 450 25.61 18.19 -20.58
N ASP A 451 25.80 19.22 -21.41
CA ASP A 451 25.97 20.59 -20.92
C ASP A 451 24.62 21.19 -20.46
N ASN A 452 23.55 20.94 -21.22
CA ASN A 452 22.20 21.46 -20.94
C ASN A 452 21.15 20.37 -20.71
N PHE A 453 21.54 19.10 -20.69
CA PHE A 453 20.62 17.99 -20.42
C PHE A 453 21.30 16.84 -19.70
N ALA A 454 20.50 16.01 -19.03
CA ALA A 454 20.94 14.75 -18.46
C ALA A 454 19.91 13.64 -18.74
N LEU A 455 20.43 12.43 -18.92
CA LEU A 455 19.66 11.20 -19.10
C LEU A 455 20.15 10.20 -18.07
N ASP A 456 19.22 9.63 -17.30
CA ASP A 456 19.53 8.58 -16.33
C ASP A 456 18.62 7.38 -16.56
N VAL A 457 19.20 6.18 -16.46
CA VAL A 457 18.50 4.90 -16.50
C VAL A 457 18.84 4.13 -15.24
N ALA A 458 17.84 3.51 -14.62
CA ALA A 458 18.02 2.63 -13.47
C ALA A 458 17.23 1.34 -13.64
N TYR A 459 17.79 0.27 -13.09
CA TYR A 459 17.11 -0.98 -12.84
C TYR A 459 17.03 -1.20 -11.33
N VAL A 460 15.84 -1.50 -10.83
CA VAL A 460 15.60 -1.79 -9.42
C VAL A 460 14.86 -3.12 -9.30
N TYR A 461 15.47 -4.07 -8.62
CA TYR A 461 14.87 -5.35 -8.31
C TYR A 461 14.48 -5.40 -6.84
N SER A 462 13.19 -5.58 -6.55
CA SER A 462 12.67 -5.68 -5.17
C SER A 462 12.08 -7.06 -4.89
N LYS A 463 12.21 -7.48 -3.63
CA LYS A 463 11.58 -8.69 -3.08
C LYS A 463 10.87 -8.39 -1.77
N SER A 464 9.70 -9.01 -1.58
CA SER A 464 9.00 -9.09 -0.29
C SER A 464 8.24 -10.40 -0.20
N SER A 465 7.94 -10.80 1.03
CA SER A 465 7.00 -11.88 1.35
C SER A 465 5.82 -11.28 2.10
N GLU A 466 4.69 -11.97 2.09
CA GLU A 466 3.59 -11.75 3.02
C GLU A 466 2.83 -13.07 3.20
N ASP A 467 2.30 -13.28 4.40
CA ASP A 467 1.28 -14.27 4.68
C ASP A 467 -0.09 -13.59 4.52
N TYR A 468 -0.99 -14.22 3.76
CA TYR A 468 -2.32 -13.70 3.44
C TYR A 468 -3.38 -14.75 3.71
N TYR A 469 -4.50 -14.38 4.33
CA TYR A 469 -5.60 -15.30 4.60
C TYR A 469 -6.74 -15.01 3.62
N LEU A 470 -7.23 -16.05 2.92
CA LEU A 470 -8.32 -15.89 1.95
C LEU A 470 -9.61 -15.37 2.60
N TYR A 471 -9.86 -15.85 3.82
CA TYR A 471 -10.87 -15.40 4.77
C TYR A 471 -10.39 -15.78 6.18
N ILE A 472 -11.04 -15.26 7.22
CA ILE A 472 -10.71 -15.59 8.61
C ILE A 472 -11.74 -16.59 9.09
N TYR A 473 -11.29 -17.82 9.33
CA TYR A 473 -12.07 -18.89 9.94
C TYR A 473 -11.09 -19.80 10.70
N ASP A 474 -11.60 -20.58 11.65
CA ASP A 474 -10.74 -21.40 12.51
C ASP A 474 -9.86 -22.36 11.67
N ASP A 475 -8.62 -22.55 12.13
CA ASP A 475 -7.67 -23.53 11.59
C ASP A 475 -7.26 -23.38 10.10
N MET A 476 -7.43 -22.18 9.54
CA MET A 476 -6.99 -21.85 8.18
C MET A 476 -5.48 -21.69 8.03
N ASN A 477 -4.95 -22.22 6.93
CA ASN A 477 -3.57 -21.98 6.54
C ASN A 477 -3.43 -20.64 5.81
N PRO A 478 -2.38 -19.85 6.09
CA PRO A 478 -2.08 -18.68 5.29
C PRO A 478 -1.60 -19.09 3.89
N VAL A 479 -1.99 -18.29 2.91
CA VAL A 479 -1.35 -18.20 1.60
C VAL A 479 0.00 -17.52 1.79
N LYS A 480 1.08 -18.18 1.35
CA LYS A 480 2.42 -17.59 1.38
C LYS A 480 2.71 -16.92 0.05
N ASN A 481 2.60 -15.60 0.00
CA ASN A 481 2.90 -14.80 -1.17
C ASN A 481 4.37 -14.40 -1.19
N LYS A 482 5.00 -14.56 -2.36
CA LYS A 482 6.34 -14.01 -2.66
C LYS A 482 6.20 -13.03 -3.81
N LEU A 483 6.47 -11.76 -3.52
CA LEU A 483 6.41 -10.70 -4.50
C LEU A 483 7.82 -10.38 -5.01
N SER A 484 7.93 -10.25 -6.32
CA SER A 484 9.14 -9.75 -6.97
C SER A 484 8.79 -8.67 -7.99
N GLU A 485 9.55 -7.59 -7.97
CA GLU A 485 9.32 -6.41 -8.80
C GLU A 485 10.62 -6.06 -9.53
N SER A 486 10.54 -5.84 -10.84
CA SER A 486 11.66 -5.39 -11.68
C SER A 486 11.30 -4.05 -12.31
N SER A 487 11.79 -2.95 -11.76
CA SER A 487 11.48 -1.59 -12.23
C SER A 487 12.60 -1.05 -13.12
N ILE A 488 12.29 -0.71 -14.37
CA ILE A 488 13.14 0.11 -15.25
C ILE A 488 12.68 1.55 -15.15
N VAL A 489 13.59 2.47 -14.79
CA VAL A 489 13.29 3.88 -14.55
C VAL A 489 14.13 4.75 -15.48
N LEU A 490 13.48 5.70 -16.16
CA LEU A 490 14.10 6.62 -17.10
C LEU A 490 13.83 8.06 -16.67
N THR A 491 14.89 8.85 -16.48
CA THR A 491 14.77 10.27 -16.16
C THR A 491 15.42 11.12 -17.25
N PHE A 492 14.68 12.13 -17.70
CA PHE A 492 15.21 13.22 -18.52
C PHE A 492 15.24 14.50 -17.70
N LYS A 493 16.33 15.26 -17.82
CA LYS A 493 16.49 16.59 -17.20
C LYS A 493 16.96 17.58 -18.24
N TYR A 494 16.34 18.77 -18.25
CA TYR A 494 16.81 19.94 -18.98
C TYR A 494 17.36 20.96 -17.98
N LEU A 495 18.60 21.40 -18.19
CA LEU A 495 19.35 22.26 -17.28
C LEU A 495 19.49 23.65 -17.90
N PHE A 496 19.19 24.69 -17.13
CA PHE A 496 19.31 26.08 -17.54
C PHE A 496 19.75 26.98 -16.38
N LYS A 497 20.28 28.15 -16.72
CA LYS A 497 20.78 29.12 -15.75
C LYS A 497 19.73 30.14 -15.36
#